data_AF-A0A0L6JKI5-F1
#
_entry.id   AF-A0A0L6JKI5-F1
#
_cell.length_a   1.000
_cell.length_b   1.000
_cell.length_c   1.000
_cell.angle_alpha   90.00
_cell.angle_beta   90.00
_cell.angle_gamma   90.00
#
_symmetry.space_group_name_H-M   'P 1'
#
loop_
_entity.id
_entity.type
_entity.pdbx_description
1 polymer ?
#
loop_
_entity_poly.entity_id
_entity_poly.type
_entity_poly.pdbx_seq_one_letter_code
_entity_poly.pdbx_strand_id
1 'polypeptide(L)'
;MLFALYIGFYKNGKFNHDNWKVVTNWLAKSCNNVLLYSNLSLPHVSKSNLEFLEIESNTDETTDYKGYRIKFKNDKTLYYLEELIFNIHLGVSHVYFLYNDICVGELVVVDYENFVILNISEDETDGLSTLVPDIEHNIAICNKHKSDIESIIGDKMWYPLRHKT
;
A
#
# COMPACT_ATOMS: atom_id res chain seq x y z
N MET A 1 15.40 3.26 -2.69
CA MET A 1 14.92 4.28 -3.66
C MET A 1 13.41 4.12 -3.72
N LEU A 2 12.64 5.19 -3.97
CA LEU A 2 11.18 5.06 -4.01
C LEU A 2 10.67 4.86 -5.43
N PHE A 3 9.73 3.93 -5.59
CA PHE A 3 9.05 3.67 -6.85
C PHE A 3 7.54 3.77 -6.67
N ALA A 4 6.89 4.58 -7.49
CA ALA A 4 5.43 4.69 -7.47
C ALA A 4 4.82 3.70 -8.46
N LEU A 5 3.87 2.90 -7.97
CA LEU A 5 3.03 2.02 -8.77
C LEU A 5 1.56 2.43 -8.61
N TYR A 6 0.94 2.88 -9.68
CA TYR A 6 -0.49 3.09 -9.78
C TYR A 6 -1.23 1.76 -9.69
N ILE A 7 -2.15 1.65 -8.74
CA ILE A 7 -2.95 0.43 -8.50
C ILE A 7 -4.45 0.64 -8.77
N GLY A 8 -4.87 1.81 -9.25
CA GLY A 8 -6.23 2.03 -9.72
C GLY A 8 -6.92 3.27 -9.15
N PHE A 9 -8.15 3.51 -9.61
CA PHE A 9 -8.94 4.68 -9.26
C PHE A 9 -10.06 4.35 -8.28
N TYR A 10 -10.31 5.25 -7.35
CA TYR A 10 -11.25 5.15 -6.25
C TYR A 10 -12.59 5.82 -6.60
N LYS A 11 -13.19 5.43 -7.72
CA LYS A 11 -14.63 5.66 -7.99
C LYS A 11 -15.33 4.33 -7.85
N ASN A 12 -16.35 4.28 -7.00
CA ASN A 12 -17.14 3.08 -6.75
C ASN A 12 -16.29 1.90 -6.23
N GLY A 13 -15.16 2.16 -5.57
CA GLY A 13 -14.32 1.16 -4.91
C GLY A 13 -13.58 0.18 -5.83
N LYS A 14 -13.26 0.53 -7.08
CA LYS A 14 -12.64 -0.40 -8.05
C LYS A 14 -11.19 -0.06 -8.37
N PHE A 15 -10.26 -0.70 -7.68
CA PHE A 15 -8.84 -0.70 -8.04
C PHE A 15 -8.61 -1.47 -9.35
N ASN A 16 -7.48 -1.21 -9.99
CA ASN A 16 -6.96 -2.09 -11.02
C ASN A 16 -6.48 -3.37 -10.33
N HIS A 17 -7.35 -4.37 -10.35
CA HIS A 17 -7.13 -5.64 -9.68
C HIS A 17 -5.87 -6.36 -10.18
N ASP A 18 -5.40 -6.09 -11.40
CA ASP A 18 -4.20 -6.75 -11.92
C ASP A 18 -2.91 -6.09 -11.37
N ASN A 19 -2.85 -4.76 -11.30
CA ASN A 19 -1.72 -4.10 -10.62
C ASN A 19 -1.72 -4.37 -9.11
N TRP A 20 -2.91 -4.48 -8.49
CA TRP A 20 -3.01 -4.88 -7.10
C TRP A 20 -2.50 -6.30 -6.85
N LYS A 21 -2.83 -7.27 -7.72
CA LYS A 21 -2.25 -8.63 -7.65
C LYS A 21 -0.73 -8.62 -7.70
N VAL A 22 -0.14 -7.76 -8.53
CA VAL A 22 1.32 -7.62 -8.60
C VAL A 22 1.87 -7.16 -7.24
N VAL A 23 1.24 -6.16 -6.62
CA VAL A 23 1.60 -5.69 -5.28
C VAL A 23 1.43 -6.79 -4.23
N THR A 24 0.29 -7.47 -4.17
CA THR A 24 0.04 -8.49 -3.13
C THR A 24 0.99 -9.68 -3.26
N ASN A 25 1.30 -10.11 -4.49
CA ASN A 25 2.29 -11.16 -4.74
C ASN A 25 3.71 -10.74 -4.28
N TRP A 26 4.06 -9.47 -4.43
CA TRP A 26 5.32 -8.94 -3.92
C TRP A 26 5.30 -8.84 -2.39
N LEU A 27 4.23 -8.31 -1.80
CA LEU A 27 4.05 -8.22 -0.34
C LEU A 27 4.14 -9.59 0.35
N ALA A 28 3.62 -10.66 -0.28
CA ALA A 28 3.74 -12.02 0.24
C ALA A 28 5.19 -12.46 0.52
N LYS A 29 6.15 -11.90 -0.24
CA LYS A 29 7.58 -12.24 -0.16
C LYS A 29 8.38 -11.20 0.62
N SER A 30 7.94 -9.95 0.58
CA SER A 30 8.73 -8.79 0.99
C SER A 30 8.18 -8.09 2.23
N CYS A 31 7.08 -8.57 2.81
CA CYS A 31 6.42 -7.94 3.95
C CYS A 31 5.98 -9.00 4.97
N ASN A 32 6.18 -8.72 6.26
CA ASN A 32 5.68 -9.57 7.34
C ASN A 32 4.74 -8.85 8.32
N ASN A 33 4.57 -7.53 8.16
CA ASN A 33 3.71 -6.70 9.01
C ASN A 33 3.06 -5.58 8.19
N VAL A 34 1.82 -5.22 8.49
CA VAL A 34 1.19 -3.97 8.07
C VAL A 34 0.94 -3.09 9.27
N LEU A 35 1.17 -1.78 9.11
CA LEU A 35 0.74 -0.77 10.05
C LEU A 35 -0.36 0.07 9.41
N LEU A 36 -1.55 0.01 9.98
CA LEU A 36 -2.76 0.65 9.50
C LEU A 36 -3.16 1.78 10.45
N TYR A 37 -3.35 2.99 9.95
CA TYR A 37 -3.95 4.08 10.72
C TYR A 37 -5.39 4.28 10.28
N SER A 38 -6.33 4.19 11.22
CA SER A 38 -7.75 4.29 10.93
C SER A 38 -8.55 4.80 12.13
N ASN A 39 -9.69 5.45 11.87
CA ASN A 39 -10.66 5.84 12.89
C ASN A 39 -11.63 4.68 13.26
N LEU A 40 -11.51 3.54 12.56
CA LEU A 40 -12.27 2.33 12.84
C LEU A 40 -12.00 1.84 14.25
N SER A 41 -12.98 1.19 14.87
CA SER A 41 -12.76 0.55 16.16
C SER A 41 -11.99 -0.76 15.99
N LEU A 42 -11.27 -1.20 17.04
CA LEU A 42 -10.56 -2.48 17.02
C LEU A 42 -11.47 -3.65 16.59
N PRO A 43 -12.72 -3.80 17.07
CA PRO A 43 -13.64 -4.83 16.57
C PRO A 43 -13.98 -4.73 15.07
N HIS A 44 -14.01 -3.53 14.50
CA HIS A 44 -14.23 -3.33 13.06
C HIS A 44 -13.01 -3.77 12.26
N VAL A 45 -11.80 -3.40 12.71
CA VAL A 45 -10.56 -3.84 12.09
C VAL A 45 -10.46 -5.37 12.22
N SER A 46 -10.62 -5.91 13.42
CA SER A 46 -10.42 -7.33 13.70
C SER A 46 -11.55 -8.26 13.22
N LYS A 47 -12.49 -7.78 12.40
CA LYS A 47 -13.75 -8.44 12.01
C LYS A 47 -13.55 -9.96 11.83
N SER A 48 -13.91 -10.72 12.86
CA SER A 48 -13.89 -12.19 12.95
C SER A 48 -12.56 -12.94 12.70
N ASN A 49 -11.41 -12.29 12.43
CA ASN A 49 -10.18 -12.94 11.96
C ASN A 49 -8.98 -12.77 12.90
N LEU A 50 -9.19 -12.93 14.21
CA LEU A 50 -8.17 -12.77 15.26
C LEU A 50 -6.99 -13.75 15.15
N GLU A 51 -7.16 -14.88 14.45
CA GLU A 51 -6.08 -15.86 14.28
C GLU A 51 -4.93 -15.34 13.41
N PHE A 52 -5.15 -14.33 12.58
CA PHE A 52 -4.16 -13.79 11.63
C PHE A 52 -3.77 -12.35 11.92
N LEU A 53 -4.26 -11.77 13.01
CA LEU A 53 -4.06 -10.37 13.36
C LEU A 53 -3.49 -10.29 14.77
N GLU A 54 -2.24 -9.86 14.89
CA GLU A 54 -1.72 -9.36 16.17
C GLU A 54 -1.73 -7.85 16.11
N ILE A 55 -2.66 -7.25 16.84
CA ILE A 55 -2.95 -5.82 16.78
C ILE A 55 -2.38 -5.14 18.01
N GLU A 56 -1.28 -4.43 17.80
CA GLU A 56 -0.77 -3.46 18.76
C GLU A 56 -1.41 -2.11 18.44
N SER A 57 -2.17 -1.57 19.41
CA SER A 57 -2.72 -0.22 19.31
C SER A 57 -1.60 0.78 19.59
N ASN A 58 -1.17 1.52 18.57
CA ASN A 58 -0.30 2.67 18.76
C ASN A 58 -1.19 3.91 18.74
N THR A 59 -1.60 4.39 19.92
CA THR A 59 -2.37 5.62 20.04
C THR A 59 -1.40 6.79 19.89
N ASP A 60 -1.40 7.41 18.71
CA ASP A 60 -0.84 8.74 18.55
C ASP A 60 -1.88 9.73 19.10
N GLU A 61 -1.65 10.24 20.32
CA GLU A 61 -2.58 11.13 21.03
C GLU A 61 -2.88 12.45 20.30
N THR A 62 -2.14 12.73 19.22
CA THR A 62 -2.26 13.94 18.42
C THR A 62 -3.18 13.81 17.21
N THR A 63 -3.68 12.59 16.91
CA THR A 63 -4.51 12.33 15.71
C THR A 63 -5.82 11.63 16.06
N ASP A 64 -6.87 11.87 15.26
CA ASP A 64 -8.16 11.16 15.36
C ASP A 64 -8.08 9.68 14.90
N TYR A 65 -6.87 9.21 14.55
CA TYR A 65 -6.63 7.88 13.99
C TYR A 65 -5.90 6.98 14.99
N LYS A 66 -6.26 5.70 15.02
CA LYS A 66 -5.59 4.67 15.80
C LYS A 66 -4.69 3.84 14.90
N GLY A 67 -3.44 3.63 15.33
CA GLY A 67 -2.51 2.72 14.67
C GLY A 67 -2.81 1.27 15.04
N TYR A 68 -2.82 0.39 14.05
CA TYR A 68 -3.07 -1.03 14.15
C TYR A 68 -1.96 -1.79 13.43
N ARG A 69 -1.13 -2.50 14.19
CA ARG A 69 -0.17 -3.46 13.60
C ARG A 69 -0.90 -4.73 13.17
N ILE A 70 -0.50 -5.36 12.07
CA ILE A 70 -1.11 -6.58 11.51
C ILE A 70 0.00 -7.50 11.03
N LYS A 71 0.25 -8.62 11.71
CA LYS A 71 1.27 -9.61 11.31
C LYS A 71 0.78 -10.51 10.18
N PHE A 72 1.61 -10.74 9.16
CA PHE A 72 1.30 -11.66 8.06
C PHE A 72 1.58 -13.08 8.53
N LYS A 73 0.55 -13.92 8.58
CA LYS A 73 0.71 -15.33 8.95
C LYS A 73 0.64 -16.27 7.75
N ASN A 74 -0.07 -15.87 6.71
CA ASN A 74 -0.21 -16.58 5.44
C ASN A 74 -0.91 -15.67 4.42
N ASP A 75 -1.08 -16.17 3.19
CA ASP A 75 -1.70 -15.45 2.08
C ASP A 75 -3.13 -14.95 2.37
N LYS A 76 -3.84 -15.53 3.35
CA LYS A 76 -5.17 -15.02 3.75
C LYS A 76 -5.10 -13.62 4.35
N THR A 77 -3.97 -13.21 4.93
CA THR A 77 -3.77 -11.84 5.40
C THR A 77 -3.86 -10.86 4.23
N LEU A 78 -3.42 -11.24 3.02
CA LEU A 78 -3.45 -10.37 1.84
C LEU A 78 -4.87 -10.15 1.33
N TYR A 79 -5.72 -11.18 1.31
CA TYR A 79 -7.14 -11.03 0.97
C TYR A 79 -7.88 -10.14 1.96
N TYR A 80 -7.57 -10.28 3.25
CA TYR A 80 -8.12 -9.40 4.28
C TYR A 80 -7.66 -7.95 4.09
N LEU A 81 -6.38 -7.74 3.79
CA LEU A 81 -5.85 -6.40 3.51
C LEU A 81 -6.49 -5.82 2.25
N GLU A 82 -6.68 -6.61 1.21
CA GLU A 82 -7.45 -6.19 0.03
C GLU A 82 -8.84 -5.72 0.44
N GLU A 83 -9.62 -6.48 1.19
CA GLU A 83 -10.95 -6.03 1.63
C GLU A 83 -10.90 -4.75 2.48
N LEU A 84 -9.93 -4.63 3.38
CA LEU A 84 -9.82 -3.49 4.28
C LEU A 84 -9.36 -2.22 3.55
N ILE A 85 -8.35 -2.36 2.70
CA ILE A 85 -7.77 -1.29 1.88
C ILE A 85 -8.75 -0.87 0.79
N PHE A 86 -9.50 -1.80 0.21
CA PHE A 86 -10.41 -1.47 -0.90
C PHE A 86 -11.61 -0.66 -0.44
N ASN A 87 -11.87 -0.67 0.87
CA ASN A 87 -12.92 0.07 1.52
C ASN A 87 -12.39 1.27 2.31
N ILE A 88 -11.33 1.98 1.87
CA ILE A 88 -10.80 3.17 2.58
C ILE A 88 -11.88 4.24 2.95
N HIS A 89 -13.03 4.29 2.26
CA HIS A 89 -14.23 5.06 2.63
C HIS A 89 -14.67 4.84 4.09
N LEU A 90 -14.29 3.71 4.68
CA LEU A 90 -14.59 3.33 6.05
C LEU A 90 -13.66 4.00 7.08
N GLY A 91 -12.79 4.92 6.67
CA GLY A 91 -11.98 5.73 7.57
C GLY A 91 -10.57 5.20 7.82
N VAL A 92 -9.96 4.59 6.79
CA VAL A 92 -8.53 4.31 6.74
C VAL A 92 -7.79 5.54 6.24
N SER A 93 -6.73 5.95 6.96
CA SER A 93 -5.90 7.11 6.60
C SER A 93 -4.60 6.70 5.94
N HIS A 94 -3.83 5.80 6.58
CA HIS A 94 -2.51 5.38 6.10
C HIS A 94 -2.35 3.87 6.22
N VAL A 95 -1.61 3.29 5.27
CA VAL A 95 -1.23 1.87 5.30
C VAL A 95 0.24 1.76 4.94
N TYR A 96 1.03 1.23 5.86
CA TYR A 96 2.45 0.95 5.67
C TYR A 96 2.68 -0.56 5.65
N PHE A 97 3.50 -1.01 4.72
CA PHE A 97 3.95 -2.39 4.58
C PHE A 97 5.37 -2.49 5.13
N LEU A 98 5.59 -3.42 6.05
CA LEU A 98 6.81 -3.51 6.85
C LEU A 98 7.44 -4.91 6.76
N TYR A 99 8.77 -4.95 6.68
CA TYR A 99 9.58 -6.14 6.88
C TYR A 99 10.53 -5.92 8.05
N ASN A 100 10.36 -6.68 9.13
CA ASN A 100 11.16 -6.51 10.36
C ASN A 100 11.22 -5.04 10.82
N ASP A 101 10.04 -4.39 10.88
CA ASP A 101 9.87 -2.98 11.24
C ASP A 101 10.42 -1.93 10.26
N ILE A 102 10.98 -2.35 9.14
CA ILE A 102 11.43 -1.46 8.06
C ILE A 102 10.30 -1.28 7.06
N CYS A 103 9.95 -0.02 6.76
CA CYS A 103 8.97 0.28 5.72
C CYS A 103 9.50 -0.08 4.33
N VAL A 104 8.86 -1.08 3.72
CA VAL A 104 9.13 -1.55 2.35
C VAL A 104 8.14 -0.98 1.36
N GLY A 105 6.99 -0.47 1.82
CA GLY A 105 6.09 0.28 0.97
C GLY A 105 4.96 0.97 1.72
N GLU A 106 4.25 1.86 1.03
CA GLU A 106 3.16 2.65 1.58
C GLU A 106 2.03 2.78 0.56
N LEU A 107 0.79 2.60 0.99
CA LEU A 107 -0.38 2.94 0.18
C LEU A 107 -0.68 4.43 0.31
N VAL A 108 -0.78 5.09 -0.84
CA VAL A 108 -1.02 6.52 -0.96
C VAL A 108 -2.24 6.76 -1.84
N VAL A 109 -3.12 7.66 -1.42
CA VAL A 109 -4.35 8.04 -2.15
C VAL A 109 -4.21 9.51 -2.57
N VAL A 110 -4.34 9.77 -3.87
CA VAL A 110 -4.21 11.09 -4.50
C VAL A 110 -5.41 11.27 -5.41
N ASP A 111 -6.29 12.24 -5.15
CA ASP A 111 -7.42 12.58 -6.05
C ASP A 111 -8.26 11.38 -6.52
N TYR A 112 -8.50 10.44 -5.60
CA TYR A 112 -9.12 9.14 -5.85
C TYR A 112 -8.22 8.17 -6.65
N GLU A 113 -7.14 8.54 -7.32
CA GLU A 113 -6.10 7.57 -7.72
C GLU A 113 -5.37 6.98 -6.50
N ASN A 114 -5.03 5.68 -6.55
CA ASN A 114 -4.27 5.00 -5.52
C ASN A 114 -2.92 4.56 -6.08
N PHE A 115 -1.89 4.78 -5.28
CA PHE A 115 -0.51 4.43 -5.56
C PHE A 115 0.03 3.59 -4.42
N VAL A 116 0.94 2.68 -4.74
CA VAL A 116 1.83 2.08 -3.75
C VAL A 116 3.21 2.65 -3.99
N ILE A 117 3.74 3.34 -2.99
CA ILE A 117 5.10 3.83 -2.96
C ILE A 117 5.97 2.71 -2.39
N LEU A 118 6.80 2.11 -3.25
CA LEU A 118 7.64 0.97 -2.95
C LEU A 118 9.05 1.45 -2.59
N ASN A 119 9.58 0.99 -1.47
CA ASN A 119 10.96 1.21 -1.07
C ASN A 119 11.79 -0.05 -1.37
N ILE A 120 12.17 -0.17 -2.64
CA ILE A 120 12.86 -1.35 -3.17
C ILE A 120 14.18 -0.95 -3.86
N SER A 121 15.04 -1.94 -4.08
CA SER A 121 16.25 -1.79 -4.89
C SER A 121 15.92 -1.72 -6.38
N GLU A 122 16.83 -1.19 -7.21
CA GLU A 122 16.66 -1.19 -8.67
C GLU A 122 16.55 -2.61 -9.24
N ASP A 123 17.23 -3.60 -8.66
CA ASP A 123 17.17 -4.97 -9.18
C ASP A 123 15.81 -5.64 -8.90
N GLU A 124 15.16 -5.31 -7.79
CA GLU A 124 13.79 -5.74 -7.52
C GLU A 124 12.76 -5.08 -8.44
N THR A 125 13.05 -3.87 -8.94
CA THR A 125 12.14 -3.16 -9.84
C THR A 125 11.96 -3.85 -11.17
N ASP A 126 13.01 -4.48 -11.70
CA ASP A 126 12.96 -5.16 -12.99
C ASP A 126 12.02 -6.37 -12.93
N GLY A 127 12.19 -7.20 -11.89
CA GLY A 127 11.30 -8.32 -11.62
C GLY A 127 9.85 -7.91 -11.39
N LEU A 128 9.61 -6.78 -10.71
CA LEU A 128 8.24 -6.31 -10.47
C LEU A 128 7.62 -5.67 -11.73
N SER A 129 8.38 -4.87 -12.48
CA SER A 129 7.90 -4.13 -13.65
C SER A 129 7.45 -5.05 -14.78
N THR A 130 8.10 -6.22 -14.94
CA THR A 130 7.71 -7.23 -15.94
C THR A 130 6.38 -7.91 -15.63
N LEU A 131 5.90 -7.83 -14.38
CA LEU A 131 4.61 -8.39 -13.97
C LEU A 131 3.47 -7.38 -14.09
N VAL A 132 3.78 -6.08 -14.26
CA VAL A 132 2.78 -5.03 -14.45
C VAL A 132 2.25 -5.10 -15.89
N PRO A 133 0.94 -5.33 -16.10
CA PRO A 133 0.38 -5.52 -17.44
C PRO A 133 0.57 -4.33 -18.40
N ASP A 134 0.54 -3.10 -17.88
CA ASP A 134 0.71 -1.88 -18.65
C ASP A 134 1.61 -0.88 -17.90
N ILE A 135 2.92 -1.08 -18.03
CA ILE A 135 3.93 -0.25 -17.37
C ILE A 135 3.93 1.19 -17.91
N GLU A 136 3.62 1.39 -19.18
CA GLU A 136 3.59 2.72 -19.81
C GLU A 136 2.43 3.55 -19.27
N HIS A 137 1.27 2.92 -19.07
CA HIS A 137 0.15 3.55 -18.38
C HIS A 137 0.50 3.92 -16.94
N ASN A 138 1.21 3.05 -16.21
CA ASN A 138 1.71 3.39 -14.87
C ASN A 138 2.59 4.65 -14.89
N ILE A 139 3.56 4.71 -15.80
CA ILE A 139 4.47 5.85 -15.94
C ILE A 139 3.69 7.13 -16.25
N ALA A 140 2.74 7.07 -17.19
CA ALA A 140 1.92 8.21 -17.58
C ALA A 140 1.10 8.77 -16.40
N ILE A 141 0.45 7.89 -15.63
CA ILE A 141 -0.36 8.31 -14.47
C ILE A 141 0.52 8.87 -13.35
N CYS A 142 1.66 8.25 -13.03
CA CYS A 142 2.58 8.78 -12.02
C CYS A 142 3.11 10.16 -12.40
N ASN A 143 3.44 10.38 -13.68
CA ASN A 143 3.90 11.69 -14.17
C ASN A 143 2.80 12.75 -14.12
N LYS A 144 1.54 12.38 -14.41
CA LYS A 144 0.38 13.26 -14.30
C LYS A 144 0.18 13.76 -12.86
N HIS A 145 0.38 12.88 -11.87
CA HIS A 145 0.19 13.17 -10.43
C HIS A 145 1.50 13.49 -9.69
N LYS A 146 2.53 13.92 -10.41
CA LYS A 146 3.87 14.12 -9.85
C LYS A 146 3.86 15.04 -8.62
N SER A 147 3.21 16.20 -8.72
CA SER A 147 3.16 17.19 -7.63
C SER A 147 2.45 16.65 -6.39
N ASP A 148 1.39 15.86 -6.57
CA ASP A 148 0.62 15.29 -5.47
C ASP A 148 1.42 14.20 -4.76
N ILE A 149 2.06 13.31 -5.53
CA ILE A 149 2.95 12.28 -5.00
C ILE A 149 4.11 12.94 -4.23
N GLU A 150 4.74 13.97 -4.81
CA GLU A 150 5.82 14.75 -4.17
C GLU A 150 5.36 15.41 -2.86
N SER A 151 4.11 15.91 -2.82
CA SER A 151 3.56 16.51 -1.59
C SER A 151 3.44 15.51 -0.44
N ILE A 152 3.33 14.22 -0.74
CA ILE A 152 3.14 13.14 0.24
C ILE A 152 4.47 12.54 0.67
N ILE A 153 5.36 12.26 -0.27
CA ILE A 153 6.66 11.63 0.02
C ILE A 153 7.75 12.64 0.42
N GLY A 154 7.51 13.94 0.22
CA GLY A 154 8.43 15.03 0.53
C GLY A 154 9.67 15.04 -0.38
N ASP A 155 10.83 15.39 0.18
CA ASP A 155 12.10 15.54 -0.55
C ASP A 155 12.75 14.20 -0.98
N LYS A 156 12.06 13.07 -0.80
CA LYS A 156 12.60 11.75 -1.13
C LYS A 156 12.66 11.58 -2.65
N MET A 157 13.82 11.16 -3.15
CA MET A 157 13.98 10.81 -4.56
C MET A 157 13.14 9.59 -4.92
N TRP A 158 12.33 9.74 -5.97
CA TRP A 158 11.39 8.73 -6.41
C TRP A 158 11.25 8.71 -7.93
N TYR A 159 10.69 7.62 -8.43
CA TYR A 159 10.40 7.41 -9.84
C TYR A 159 9.11 6.62 -10.05
N PRO A 160 8.41 6.77 -11.18
CA PRO A 160 7.45 5.77 -11.58
C PRO A 160 8.13 4.40 -11.70
N LEU A 161 7.47 3.33 -11.27
CA LEU A 161 7.92 1.97 -11.57
C LEU A 161 7.99 1.81 -13.11
N ARG A 162 9.12 1.33 -13.59
CA ARG A 162 9.46 1.20 -15.02
C ARG A 162 10.44 0.05 -15.23
N HIS A 163 10.57 -0.41 -16.47
CA HIS A 163 11.63 -1.36 -16.83
C HIS A 163 13.01 -0.73 -16.67
N LYS A 164 14.01 -1.57 -16.36
CA LYS A 164 15.40 -1.16 -16.38
C LYS A 164 15.82 -0.89 -17.83
N THR A 165 16.20 0.35 -18.13
CA THR A 165 16.75 0.76 -19.43
C THR A 165 18.26 0.56 -19.48
#